data_AF-A0A238YS20-F1
#
_entry.id   AF-A0A238YS20-F1
#
_cell.length_a   1.000
_cell.length_b   1.000
_cell.length_c   1.000
_cell.angle_alpha   90.00
_cell.angle_beta   90.00
_cell.angle_gamma   90.00
#
_symmetry.space_group_name_H-M   'P 1'
#
loop_
_entity.id
_entity.type
_entity.pdbx_description
1 polymer ?
#
loop_
_entity_poly.entity_id
_entity_poly.type
_entity_poly.pdbx_seq_one_letter_code
_entity_poly.pdbx_strand_id
1 'polypeptide(L)'
;MRARRRRGEEHATAFLLEELHNAEAEFRRLRAEGHARMTGFLTLVGATLGLVAALSGAKGLGSDALLRVVLAAALFIAVVGTNAYIGLVVRDIGTDACARAAARIRRYFVTEYPHLAPHVSWRHTDAPSTWMTRPRSVNRRQIGLITAAAYGGAAAAAVRTAFQPDGAVTAGVGLATAAVAWPLLLRWARRRMKDVADRARREQRFD
;
A
#
# COMPACT_ATOMS: atom_id res chain seq x y z
N MET A 1 -0.32 -49.57 -17.89
CA MET A 1 -0.20 -48.69 -16.70
C MET A 1 0.77 -47.51 -16.86
N ARG A 2 2.02 -47.70 -17.34
CA ARG A 2 3.01 -46.61 -17.47
C ARG A 2 2.58 -45.41 -18.35
N ALA A 3 1.90 -45.65 -19.48
CA ALA A 3 1.43 -44.60 -20.37
C ALA A 3 0.26 -43.75 -19.81
N ARG A 4 -0.50 -44.27 -18.83
CA ARG A 4 -1.56 -43.53 -18.15
C ARG A 4 -1.00 -42.63 -17.05
N ARG A 5 0.06 -43.10 -16.39
CA ARG A 5 0.81 -42.33 -15.38
C ARG A 5 1.56 -41.14 -15.99
N ARG A 6 2.28 -41.35 -17.11
CA ARG A 6 2.95 -40.27 -17.86
C ARG A 6 1.99 -39.16 -18.31
N ARG A 7 0.84 -39.54 -18.88
CA ARG A 7 -0.19 -38.57 -19.26
C ARG A 7 -0.70 -37.78 -18.05
N GLY A 8 -0.94 -38.43 -16.91
CA GLY A 8 -1.33 -37.72 -15.69
C GLY A 8 -0.28 -36.71 -15.21
N GLU A 9 1.00 -37.07 -15.26
CA GLU A 9 2.13 -36.20 -14.89
C GLU A 9 2.27 -35.00 -15.85
N GLU A 10 2.08 -35.21 -17.15
CA GLU A 10 2.08 -34.13 -18.16
C GLU A 10 0.93 -33.14 -17.92
N HIS A 11 -0.27 -33.61 -17.60
CA HIS A 11 -1.42 -32.74 -17.32
C HIS A 11 -1.24 -31.97 -16.01
N ALA A 12 -0.72 -32.61 -14.96
CA ALA A 12 -0.41 -31.95 -13.69
C ALA A 12 0.68 -30.88 -13.86
N THR A 13 1.71 -31.18 -14.65
CA THR A 13 2.78 -30.23 -14.96
C THR A 13 2.24 -29.03 -15.75
N ALA A 14 1.44 -29.27 -16.78
CA ALA A 14 0.81 -28.21 -17.56
C ALA A 14 -0.08 -27.32 -16.68
N PHE A 15 -0.88 -27.93 -15.80
CA PHE A 15 -1.70 -27.20 -14.83
C PHE A 15 -0.86 -26.33 -13.89
N LEU A 16 0.24 -26.85 -13.33
CA LEU A 16 1.11 -26.09 -12.44
C LEU A 16 1.85 -24.94 -13.15
N LEU A 17 2.22 -25.12 -14.41
CA LEU A 17 2.82 -24.05 -15.22
C LEU A 17 1.80 -22.94 -15.51
N GLU A 18 0.55 -23.31 -15.80
CA GLU A 18 -0.53 -22.34 -16.00
C GLU A 18 -0.84 -21.56 -14.70
N GLU A 19 -0.91 -22.24 -13.57
CA GLU A 19 -1.07 -21.61 -12.25
C GLU A 19 0.09 -20.64 -11.93
N LEU A 20 1.32 -21.00 -12.32
CA LEU A 20 2.47 -20.11 -12.17
C LEU A 20 2.32 -18.86 -13.05
N HIS A 21 1.91 -19.03 -14.30
CA HIS A 21 1.66 -17.91 -15.22
C HIS A 21 0.59 -16.96 -14.68
N ASN A 22 -0.51 -17.50 -14.17
CA ASN A 22 -1.59 -16.74 -13.56
C ASN A 22 -1.13 -15.97 -12.32
N ALA A 23 -0.33 -16.60 -11.44
CA ALA A 23 0.24 -15.94 -10.28
C ALA A 23 1.17 -14.77 -10.65
N GLU A 24 1.96 -14.92 -11.72
CA GLU A 24 2.83 -13.85 -12.24
C GLU A 24 2.07 -12.73 -12.93
N ALA A 25 1.01 -13.05 -13.68
CA ALA A 25 0.12 -12.08 -14.29
C ALA A 25 -0.57 -11.21 -13.21
N GLU A 26 -1.12 -11.84 -12.17
CA GLU A 26 -1.76 -11.12 -11.06
C GLU A 26 -0.75 -10.28 -10.27
N PHE A 27 0.47 -10.79 -10.06
CA PHE A 27 1.55 -10.00 -9.45
C PHE A 27 1.86 -8.73 -10.25
N ARG A 28 1.97 -8.82 -11.58
CA ARG A 28 2.22 -7.67 -12.46
C ARG A 28 1.06 -6.68 -12.43
N ARG A 29 -0.18 -7.17 -12.47
CA ARG A 29 -1.39 -6.37 -12.34
C ARG A 29 -1.42 -5.59 -11.03
N LEU A 30 -1.21 -6.26 -9.90
CA LEU A 30 -1.17 -5.62 -8.57
C LEU A 30 -0.09 -4.53 -8.50
N ARG A 31 1.09 -4.77 -9.07
CA ARG A 31 2.16 -3.76 -9.16
C ARG A 31 1.75 -2.54 -9.97
N ALA A 32 1.14 -2.73 -11.13
CA ALA A 32 0.66 -1.65 -11.99
C ALA A 32 -0.45 -0.84 -11.31
N GLU A 33 -1.44 -1.50 -10.71
CA GLU A 33 -2.49 -0.85 -9.92
C GLU A 33 -1.91 0.00 -8.78
N GLY A 34 -0.87 -0.49 -8.11
CA GLY A 34 -0.20 0.27 -7.05
C GLY A 34 0.50 1.54 -7.54
N HIS A 35 1.06 1.54 -8.75
CA HIS A 35 1.63 2.75 -9.35
C HIS A 35 0.53 3.73 -9.76
N ALA A 36 -0.52 3.23 -10.43
CA ALA A 36 -1.66 4.05 -10.83
C ALA A 36 -2.33 4.74 -9.63
N ARG A 37 -2.52 4.04 -8.50
CA ARG A 37 -3.08 4.62 -7.27
C ARG A 37 -2.18 5.70 -6.66
N MET A 38 -0.86 5.51 -6.67
CA MET A 38 0.10 6.51 -6.18
C MET A 38 0.06 7.77 -7.05
N THR A 39 0.15 7.61 -8.36
CA THR A 39 0.10 8.73 -9.30
C THR A 39 -1.23 9.46 -9.20
N GLY A 40 -2.34 8.73 -9.21
CA GLY A 40 -3.68 9.31 -9.06
C GLY A 40 -3.85 10.09 -7.76
N PHE A 41 -3.32 9.58 -6.64
CA PHE A 41 -3.31 10.31 -5.38
C PHE A 41 -2.50 11.62 -5.46
N LEU A 42 -1.27 11.57 -5.98
CA LEU A 42 -0.43 12.77 -6.12
C LEU A 42 -1.07 13.80 -7.06
N THR A 43 -1.69 13.37 -8.16
CA THR A 43 -2.42 14.24 -9.07
C THR A 43 -3.61 14.90 -8.37
N LEU A 44 -4.39 14.15 -7.58
CA LEU A 44 -5.51 14.72 -6.82
C LEU A 44 -5.03 15.71 -5.76
N VAL A 45 -3.95 15.41 -5.05
CA VAL A 45 -3.32 16.35 -4.09
C VAL A 45 -2.88 17.62 -4.80
N GLY A 46 -2.14 17.48 -5.91
CA GLY A 46 -1.66 18.62 -6.70
C GLY A 46 -2.80 19.48 -7.23
N ALA A 47 -3.84 18.87 -7.80
CA ALA A 47 -5.04 19.57 -8.27
C ALA A 47 -5.77 20.29 -7.14
N THR A 48 -5.89 19.65 -5.98
CA THR A 48 -6.55 20.24 -4.79
C THR A 48 -5.76 21.44 -4.29
N LEU A 49 -4.43 21.33 -4.17
CA LEU A 49 -3.57 22.44 -3.76
C LEU A 49 -3.57 23.57 -4.80
N GLY A 50 -3.57 23.25 -6.09
CA GLY A 50 -3.68 24.23 -7.17
C GLY A 50 -5.00 25.00 -7.12
N LEU A 51 -6.12 24.33 -6.84
CA LEU A 51 -7.42 24.97 -6.63
C LEU A 51 -7.40 25.89 -5.41
N VAL A 52 -6.86 25.44 -4.27
CA VAL A 52 -6.73 26.28 -3.07
C VAL A 52 -5.88 27.51 -3.35
N ALA A 53 -4.75 27.36 -4.05
CA ALA A 53 -3.87 28.46 -4.41
C ALA A 53 -4.58 29.46 -5.34
N ALA A 54 -5.27 28.98 -6.37
CA ALA A 54 -6.06 29.82 -7.28
C ALA A 54 -7.15 30.61 -6.54
N LEU A 55 -7.85 29.98 -5.61
CA LEU A 55 -8.88 30.62 -4.79
C LEU A 55 -8.29 31.63 -3.79
N SER A 56 -7.09 31.40 -3.29
CA SER A 56 -6.40 32.33 -2.39
C SER A 56 -6.01 33.66 -3.07
N GLY A 57 -5.76 33.63 -4.39
CA GLY A 57 -5.46 34.82 -5.19
C GLY A 57 -6.69 35.52 -5.78
N ALA A 58 -7.89 34.93 -5.67
CA ALA A 58 -9.10 35.48 -6.24
C ALA A 58 -9.59 36.70 -5.43
N LYS A 59 -9.70 37.86 -6.07
CA LYS A 59 -10.30 39.06 -5.48
C LYS A 59 -11.75 38.78 -5.09
N GLY A 60 -12.08 38.86 -3.80
CA GLY A 60 -13.44 38.71 -3.28
C GLY A 60 -13.66 37.55 -2.30
N LEU A 61 -12.68 36.65 -2.12
CA LEU A 61 -12.76 35.63 -1.06
C LEU A 61 -12.32 36.22 0.28
N GLY A 62 -13.27 36.36 1.21
CA GLY A 62 -12.96 36.71 2.60
C GLY A 62 -12.08 35.66 3.28
N SER A 63 -11.30 36.08 4.28
CA SER A 63 -10.37 35.21 5.03
C SER A 63 -11.04 33.96 5.60
N ASP A 64 -12.28 34.10 6.08
CA ASP A 64 -13.03 33.00 6.69
C ASP A 64 -13.52 31.98 5.66
N ALA A 65 -13.90 32.44 4.47
CA ALA A 65 -14.28 31.56 3.37
C ALA A 65 -13.05 30.77 2.87
N LEU A 66 -11.87 31.42 2.79
CA LEU A 66 -10.63 30.74 2.42
C LEU A 66 -10.23 29.68 3.46
N LEU A 67 -10.37 29.95 4.76
CA LEU A 67 -10.11 28.96 5.81
C LEU A 67 -11.02 27.73 5.70
N ARG A 68 -12.30 27.92 5.37
CA ARG A 68 -13.24 26.80 5.15
C ARG A 68 -12.85 25.98 3.92
N VAL A 69 -12.41 26.63 2.85
CA VAL A 69 -11.89 25.95 1.65
C VAL A 69 -10.65 25.13 1.97
N VAL A 70 -9.70 25.70 2.72
CA VAL A 70 -8.48 24.98 3.17
C VAL A 70 -8.84 23.79 4.04
N LEU A 71 -9.77 23.94 4.97
CA LEU A 71 -10.26 22.84 5.81
C LEU A 71 -10.87 21.72 4.95
N ALA A 72 -11.77 22.05 4.03
CA ALA A 72 -12.40 21.09 3.13
C ALA A 72 -11.38 20.36 2.25
N ALA A 73 -10.42 21.09 1.68
CA ALA A 73 -9.31 20.53 0.90
C ALA A 73 -8.44 19.58 1.73
N ALA A 74 -8.08 19.97 2.95
CA ALA A 74 -7.28 19.15 3.86
C ALA A 74 -8.02 17.86 4.26
N LEU A 75 -9.32 17.94 4.56
CA LEU A 75 -10.14 16.77 4.85
C LEU A 75 -10.27 15.84 3.64
N PHE A 76 -10.49 16.39 2.44
CA PHE A 76 -10.54 15.62 1.21
C PHE A 76 -9.23 14.86 0.97
N ILE A 77 -8.08 15.54 1.06
CA ILE A 77 -6.76 14.91 0.92
C ILE A 77 -6.55 13.83 1.99
N ALA A 78 -6.95 14.09 3.24
CA ALA A 78 -6.81 13.12 4.33
C ALA A 78 -7.64 11.85 4.08
N VAL A 79 -8.88 11.98 3.60
CA VAL A 79 -9.76 10.85 3.26
C VAL A 79 -9.19 10.05 2.08
N VAL A 80 -8.89 10.71 0.97
CA VAL A 80 -8.36 10.04 -0.24
C VAL A 80 -6.99 9.41 0.06
N GLY A 81 -6.13 10.10 0.82
CA GLY A 81 -4.82 9.61 1.23
C GLY A 81 -4.91 8.39 2.15
N THR A 82 -5.87 8.37 3.07
CA THR A 82 -6.13 7.19 3.92
C THR A 82 -6.57 6.00 3.08
N ASN A 83 -7.47 6.20 2.11
CA ASN A 83 -7.89 5.14 1.19
C ASN A 83 -6.73 4.62 0.34
N ALA A 84 -5.91 5.51 -0.23
CA ALA A 84 -4.72 5.14 -0.99
C ALA A 84 -3.71 4.37 -0.13
N TYR A 85 -3.51 4.79 1.12
CA TYR A 85 -2.63 4.13 2.08
C TYR A 85 -3.10 2.71 2.42
N ILE A 86 -4.38 2.53 2.72
CA ILE A 86 -5.01 1.22 2.96
C ILE A 86 -4.86 0.34 1.71
N GLY A 87 -5.16 0.89 0.53
CA GLY A 87 -5.03 0.19 -0.74
C GLY A 87 -3.61 -0.34 -1.00
N LEU A 88 -2.58 0.45 -0.67
CA LEU A 88 -1.18 -0.02 -0.78
C LEU A 88 -0.86 -1.16 0.19
N VAL A 89 -1.40 -1.14 1.42
CA VAL A 89 -1.21 -2.23 2.38
C VAL A 89 -1.89 -3.51 1.89
N VAL A 90 -3.14 -3.42 1.42
CA VAL A 90 -3.87 -4.57 0.86
C VAL A 90 -3.16 -5.14 -0.37
N ARG A 91 -2.68 -4.27 -1.27
CA ARG A 91 -1.88 -4.68 -2.43
C ARG A 91 -0.63 -5.43 -2.00
N ASP A 92 0.14 -4.90 -1.04
CA ASP A 92 1.35 -5.58 -0.58
C ASP A 92 1.01 -6.98 -0.04
N ILE A 93 -0.08 -7.12 0.71
CA ILE A 93 -0.59 -8.41 1.22
C ILE A 93 -0.92 -9.37 0.08
N GLY A 94 -1.68 -8.93 -0.93
CA GLY A 94 -2.01 -9.75 -2.09
C GLY A 94 -0.76 -10.16 -2.88
N THR A 95 0.19 -9.23 -3.03
CA THR A 95 1.46 -9.48 -3.71
C THR A 95 2.28 -10.57 -2.99
N ASP A 96 2.29 -10.55 -1.65
CA ASP A 96 2.92 -11.62 -0.87
C ASP A 96 2.28 -12.99 -1.11
N ALA A 97 0.94 -13.04 -1.13
CA ALA A 97 0.20 -14.27 -1.38
C ALA A 97 0.53 -14.88 -2.76
N CYS A 98 0.52 -14.07 -3.83
CA CYS A 98 0.94 -14.51 -5.18
C CYS A 98 2.39 -15.01 -5.19
N ALA A 99 3.30 -14.26 -4.55
CA ALA A 99 4.71 -14.61 -4.51
C ALA A 99 4.98 -15.89 -3.69
N ARG A 100 4.12 -16.21 -2.72
CA ARG A 100 4.14 -17.45 -1.94
C ARG A 100 3.58 -18.63 -2.73
N ALA A 101 2.46 -18.45 -3.41
CA ALA A 101 1.89 -19.46 -4.32
C ALA A 101 2.89 -19.87 -5.42
N ALA A 102 3.50 -18.89 -6.08
CA ALA A 102 4.56 -19.15 -7.07
C ALA A 102 5.77 -19.88 -6.48
N ALA A 103 6.13 -19.58 -5.22
CA ALA A 103 7.23 -20.27 -4.54
C ALA A 103 6.92 -21.75 -4.26
N ARG A 104 5.67 -22.08 -3.88
CA ARG A 104 5.22 -23.48 -3.71
C ARG A 104 5.31 -24.27 -5.01
N ILE A 105 4.90 -23.67 -6.12
CA ILE A 105 4.97 -24.30 -7.45
C ILE A 105 6.45 -24.51 -7.84
N ARG A 106 7.30 -23.49 -7.67
CA ARG A 106 8.74 -23.63 -7.92
C ARG A 106 9.38 -24.71 -7.06
N ARG A 107 8.97 -24.84 -5.80
CA ARG A 107 9.47 -25.91 -4.91
C ARG A 107 9.15 -27.28 -5.46
N TYR A 108 7.91 -27.50 -5.89
CA TYR A 108 7.51 -28.76 -6.51
C TYR A 108 8.45 -29.13 -7.67
N PHE A 109 8.72 -28.18 -8.58
CA PHE A 109 9.63 -28.40 -9.71
C PHE A 109 11.09 -28.62 -9.28
N VAL A 110 11.59 -27.90 -8.29
CA VAL A 110 12.97 -28.09 -7.78
C VAL A 110 13.12 -29.43 -7.05
N THR A 111 12.08 -29.89 -6.36
CA THR A 111 12.09 -31.20 -5.68
C THR A 111 11.99 -32.36 -6.67
N GLU A 112 11.10 -32.28 -7.65
CA GLU A 112 10.91 -33.33 -8.66
C GLU A 112 12.04 -33.35 -9.71
N TYR A 113 12.57 -32.17 -10.05
CA TYR A 113 13.63 -31.99 -11.05
C TYR A 113 14.80 -31.15 -10.48
N PRO A 114 15.68 -31.75 -9.65
CA PRO A 114 16.74 -31.03 -8.94
C PRO A 114 17.72 -30.28 -9.84
N HIS A 115 17.92 -30.74 -11.09
CA HIS A 115 18.75 -30.07 -12.08
C HIS A 115 18.25 -28.67 -12.46
N LEU A 116 16.98 -28.35 -12.18
CA LEU A 116 16.43 -27.01 -12.39
C LEU A 116 16.84 -26.01 -11.30
N ALA A 117 17.27 -26.47 -10.11
CA ALA A 117 17.57 -25.61 -8.98
C ALA A 117 18.55 -24.46 -9.29
N PRO A 118 19.66 -24.68 -10.03
CA PRO A 118 20.59 -23.61 -10.40
C PRO A 118 19.99 -22.56 -11.34
N HIS A 119 18.93 -22.90 -12.06
CA HIS A 119 18.26 -22.02 -13.02
C HIS A 119 17.11 -21.22 -12.38
N VAL A 120 16.71 -21.56 -11.14
CA VAL A 120 15.68 -20.84 -10.41
C VAL A 120 16.29 -19.62 -9.72
N SER A 121 16.06 -18.44 -10.32
CA SER A 121 16.62 -17.16 -9.86
C SER A 121 15.89 -16.51 -8.68
N TRP A 122 14.71 -17.04 -8.31
CA TRP A 122 13.84 -16.47 -7.28
C TRP A 122 13.53 -17.47 -6.17
N ARG A 123 12.98 -17.01 -5.04
CA ARG A 123 12.65 -17.89 -3.91
C ARG A 123 11.72 -19.05 -4.31
N HIS A 124 12.04 -20.24 -3.82
CA HIS A 124 11.21 -21.45 -3.89
C HIS A 124 10.68 -21.87 -2.51
N THR A 125 10.84 -21.04 -1.47
CA THR A 125 10.27 -21.28 -0.14
C THR A 125 8.97 -20.50 0.05
N ASP A 126 8.00 -21.10 0.74
CA ASP A 126 6.68 -20.51 1.02
C ASP A 126 6.71 -19.51 2.19
N ALA A 127 7.89 -18.99 2.53
CA ALA A 127 8.07 -18.07 3.62
C ALA A 127 7.44 -16.69 3.30
N PRO A 128 6.98 -15.94 4.31
CA PRO A 128 6.57 -14.55 4.13
C PRO A 128 7.67 -13.73 3.47
N SER A 129 7.30 -12.85 2.53
CA SER A 129 8.25 -11.98 1.86
C SER A 129 8.93 -11.01 2.81
N THR A 130 10.09 -10.50 2.38
CA THR A 130 10.79 -9.41 3.08
C THR A 130 9.93 -8.16 3.18
N TRP A 131 9.00 -7.94 2.25
CA TRP A 131 8.07 -6.80 2.29
C TRP A 131 7.03 -6.92 3.40
N MET A 132 6.65 -8.15 3.78
CA MET A 132 5.78 -8.41 4.94
C MET A 132 6.53 -8.31 6.26
N THR A 133 7.73 -8.91 6.33
CA THR A 133 8.50 -8.97 7.58
C THR A 133 9.24 -7.67 7.90
N ARG A 134 9.62 -6.90 6.87
CA ARG A 134 10.31 -5.61 6.97
C ARG A 134 9.63 -4.59 6.06
N PRO A 135 8.46 -4.06 6.46
CA PRO A 135 7.63 -3.21 5.61
C PRO A 135 8.25 -1.82 5.37
N ARG A 136 9.15 -1.70 4.38
CA ARG A 136 9.92 -0.49 4.03
C ARG A 136 9.48 0.19 2.72
N SER A 137 8.21 0.09 2.34
CA SER A 137 7.70 0.72 1.11
C SER A 137 7.83 2.25 1.15
N VAL A 138 8.61 2.83 0.23
CA VAL A 138 8.81 4.28 0.07
C VAL A 138 7.48 4.95 -0.28
N ASN A 139 6.73 4.40 -1.23
CA ASN A 139 5.44 4.95 -1.67
C ASN A 139 4.44 4.98 -0.50
N ARG A 140 4.35 3.90 0.29
CA ARG A 140 3.49 3.89 1.48
C ARG A 140 3.91 4.97 2.47
N ARG A 141 5.22 5.16 2.69
CA ARG A 141 5.73 6.21 3.58
C ARG A 141 5.34 7.60 3.09
N GLN A 142 5.52 7.88 1.79
CA GLN A 142 5.17 9.17 1.20
C GLN A 142 3.66 9.45 1.32
N ILE A 143 2.79 8.52 0.91
CA ILE A 143 1.34 8.71 1.04
C ILE A 143 0.96 8.94 2.51
N GLY A 144 1.49 8.15 3.44
CA GLY A 144 1.13 8.30 4.84
C GLY A 144 1.63 9.62 5.45
N LEU A 145 2.77 10.16 5.00
CA LEU A 145 3.23 11.48 5.43
C LEU A 145 2.35 12.60 4.89
N ILE A 146 2.00 12.56 3.59
CA ILE A 146 1.08 13.54 2.98
C ILE A 146 -0.28 13.49 3.69
N THR A 147 -0.78 12.28 3.96
CA THR A 147 -2.05 12.07 4.66
C THR A 147 -1.99 12.62 6.10
N ALA A 148 -0.91 12.34 6.84
CA ALA A 148 -0.72 12.87 8.19
C ALA A 148 -0.62 14.40 8.21
N ALA A 149 0.09 15.00 7.23
CA ALA A 149 0.15 16.44 7.07
C ALA A 149 -1.23 17.04 6.75
N ALA A 150 -2.05 16.35 5.95
CA ALA A 150 -3.42 16.77 5.66
C ALA A 150 -4.31 16.73 6.91
N TYR A 151 -4.21 15.69 7.75
CA TYR A 151 -4.87 15.68 9.07
C TYR A 151 -4.42 16.85 9.96
N GLY A 152 -3.11 17.15 9.97
CA GLY A 152 -2.58 18.30 10.68
C GLY A 152 -3.12 19.63 10.17
N GLY A 153 -3.16 19.82 8.84
CA GLY A 153 -3.72 21.01 8.21
C GLY A 153 -5.22 21.17 8.49
N ALA A 154 -5.98 20.07 8.46
CA ALA A 154 -7.39 20.09 8.80
C ALA A 154 -7.62 20.48 10.27
N ALA A 155 -6.85 19.92 11.21
CA ALA A 155 -6.95 20.27 12.63
C ALA A 155 -6.58 21.74 12.89
N ALA A 156 -5.50 22.23 12.27
CA ALA A 156 -5.10 23.63 12.35
C ALA A 156 -6.20 24.57 11.81
N ALA A 157 -6.75 24.28 10.63
CA ALA A 157 -7.82 25.09 10.04
C ALA A 157 -9.12 25.05 10.88
N ALA A 158 -9.48 23.88 11.43
CA ALA A 158 -10.63 23.74 12.31
C ALA A 158 -10.47 24.54 13.62
N VAL A 159 -9.29 24.48 14.25
CA VAL A 159 -9.02 25.26 15.47
C VAL A 159 -9.00 26.76 15.18
N ARG A 160 -8.40 27.18 14.07
CA ARG A 160 -8.36 28.59 13.68
C ARG A 160 -9.76 29.14 13.42
N THR A 161 -10.62 28.38 12.77
CA THR A 161 -12.00 28.78 12.47
C THR A 161 -12.89 28.81 13.71
N ALA A 162 -12.70 27.89 14.66
CA ALA A 162 -13.55 27.79 15.86
C ALA A 162 -13.16 28.77 16.97
N PHE A 163 -11.86 28.95 17.22
CA PHE A 163 -11.37 29.66 18.42
C PHE A 163 -10.56 30.92 18.12
N GLN A 164 -10.24 31.17 16.83
CA GLN A 164 -9.38 32.29 16.40
C GLN A 164 -8.10 32.49 17.25
N PRO A 165 -7.39 31.43 17.69
CA PRO A 165 -6.20 31.59 18.51
C PRO A 165 -5.04 32.12 17.67
N ASP A 166 -3.96 32.54 18.32
CA ASP A 166 -2.73 32.95 17.64
C ASP A 166 -2.21 31.86 16.67
N GLY A 167 -1.47 32.29 15.65
CA GLY A 167 -0.83 31.44 14.65
C GLY A 167 0.08 30.39 15.28
N ALA A 168 0.79 30.72 16.38
CA ALA A 168 1.64 29.77 17.08
C ALA A 168 0.85 28.57 17.65
N VAL A 169 -0.30 28.83 18.28
CA VAL A 169 -1.19 27.79 18.82
C VAL A 169 -1.77 26.94 17.69
N THR A 170 -2.22 27.59 16.62
CA THR A 170 -2.76 26.93 15.43
C THR A 170 -1.76 25.97 14.79
N ALA A 171 -0.52 26.43 14.59
CA ALA A 171 0.56 25.61 14.05
C ALA A 171 0.93 24.45 14.99
N GLY A 172 0.97 24.71 16.30
CA GLY A 172 1.22 23.70 17.32
C GLY A 172 0.21 22.55 17.27
N VAL A 173 -1.08 22.84 17.17
CA VAL A 173 -2.14 21.82 17.04
C VAL A 173 -1.98 21.01 15.75
N GLY A 174 -1.70 21.68 14.62
CA GLY A 174 -1.51 21.00 13.34
C GLY A 174 -0.33 20.04 13.37
N LEU A 175 0.82 20.48 13.91
CA LEU A 175 2.01 19.64 14.06
C LEU A 175 1.78 18.47 15.01
N ALA A 176 1.14 18.70 16.16
CA ALA A 176 0.81 17.65 17.12
C ALA A 176 -0.10 16.58 16.47
N THR A 177 -1.13 17.02 15.73
CA THR A 177 -2.05 16.11 15.04
C THR A 177 -1.33 15.29 13.98
N ALA A 178 -0.48 15.91 13.15
CA ALA A 178 0.32 15.19 12.16
C ALA A 178 1.29 14.20 12.81
N ALA A 179 1.94 14.61 13.92
CA ALA A 179 2.86 13.79 14.69
C ALA A 179 2.16 12.59 15.36
N VAL A 180 0.85 12.65 15.62
CA VAL A 180 0.04 11.53 16.12
C VAL A 180 -0.52 10.68 14.98
N ALA A 181 -1.02 11.30 13.90
CA ALA A 181 -1.61 10.58 12.77
C ALA A 181 -0.59 9.68 12.06
N TRP A 182 0.65 10.16 11.88
CA TRP A 182 1.73 9.40 11.24
C TRP A 182 2.04 8.06 11.94
N PRO A 183 2.38 8.02 13.25
CA PRO A 183 2.65 6.77 13.95
C PRO A 183 1.41 5.86 14.05
N LEU A 184 0.20 6.42 14.09
CA LEU A 184 -1.03 5.60 14.05
C LEU A 184 -1.15 4.83 12.73
N LEU A 185 -0.98 5.51 11.58
CA LEU A 185 -0.99 4.87 10.26
C LEU A 185 0.11 3.80 10.15
N LEU A 186 1.33 4.13 10.58
CA LEU A 186 2.44 3.18 10.59
C LEU A 186 2.17 1.96 11.47
N ARG A 187 1.66 2.18 12.69
CA ARG A 187 1.37 1.11 13.64
C ARG A 187 0.27 0.20 13.12
N TRP A 188 -0.78 0.78 12.53
CA TRP A 188 -1.86 0.04 11.89
C TRP A 188 -1.32 -0.84 10.75
N ALA A 189 -0.54 -0.28 9.82
CA ALA A 189 0.03 -1.03 8.71
C ALA A 189 0.95 -2.16 9.19
N ARG A 190 1.85 -1.88 10.14
CA ARG A 190 2.77 -2.87 10.69
C ARG A 190 2.03 -4.01 11.39
N ARG A 191 1.02 -3.71 12.20
CA ARG A 191 0.17 -4.73 12.84
C ARG A 191 -0.48 -5.61 11.78
N ARG A 192 -1.15 -5.00 10.80
CA ARG A 192 -1.85 -5.73 9.75
C ARG A 192 -0.93 -6.63 8.95
N MET A 193 0.25 -6.14 8.54
CA MET A 193 1.23 -6.93 7.79
C MET A 193 1.86 -8.03 8.64
N LYS A 194 2.12 -7.77 9.94
CA LYS A 194 2.61 -8.78 10.87
C LYS A 194 1.59 -9.90 11.07
N ASP A 195 0.31 -9.57 11.29
CA ASP A 195 -0.75 -10.57 11.46
C ASP A 195 -0.92 -11.46 10.22
N VAL A 196 -0.69 -10.90 9.03
CA VAL A 196 -0.66 -11.67 7.77
C VAL A 196 0.60 -12.55 7.70
N ALA A 197 1.77 -12.01 8.04
CA ALA A 197 3.02 -12.77 8.05
C ALA A 197 2.98 -13.95 9.04
N ASP A 198 2.41 -13.73 10.23
CA ASP A 198 2.29 -14.75 11.28
C ASP A 198 1.28 -15.84 10.88
N ARG A 199 0.18 -15.47 10.20
CA ARG A 199 -0.73 -16.45 9.58
C ARG A 199 -0.05 -17.24 8.47
N ALA A 200 0.66 -16.54 7.57
CA ALA A 200 1.40 -17.16 6.50
C ALA A 200 2.41 -18.19 7.02
N ARG A 201 3.11 -17.90 8.13
CA ARG A 201 4.02 -18.85 8.79
C ARG A 201 3.32 -20.10 9.30
N ARG A 202 2.17 -19.95 9.94
CA ARG A 202 1.36 -21.09 10.42
C ARG A 202 0.80 -21.95 9.29
N GLU A 203 0.56 -21.33 8.14
CA GLU A 203 0.05 -21.99 6.93
C GLU A 203 1.18 -22.50 6.01
N GLN A 204 2.45 -22.34 6.39
CA GLN A 204 3.57 -22.87 5.61
C GLN A 204 3.41 -24.38 5.49
N ARG A 205 3.25 -24.85 4.25
CA ARG A 205 3.17 -26.28 3.95
C ARG A 205 4.54 -26.91 3.71
N PHE A 206 5.56 -26.09 3.50
CA PHE A 206 6.85 -26.53 3.06
C PHE A 206 7.94 -25.64 3.70
N ASP A 207 8.71 -26.23 4.62
CA ASP A 207 9.87 -25.63 5.29
C ASP A 207 11.16 -25.93 4.52
#